data_AF-A0A0N4UVU6-F1
#
_entry.id   AF-A0A0N4UVU6-F1
#
_cell.length_a   1.000
_cell.length_b   1.000
_cell.length_c   1.000
_cell.angle_alpha   90.00
_cell.angle_beta   90.00
_cell.angle_gamma   90.00
#
_symmetry.space_group_name_H-M   'P 1'
#
loop_
_entity.id
_entity.type
_entity.pdbx_description
1 polymer ?
#
loop_
_entity_poly.entity_id
_entity_poly.type
_entity_poly.pdbx_seq_one_letter_code
_entity_poly.pdbx_strand_id
1 'polypeptide(L)'
;MTAVAGIGFILLAFSPALAIFRRFIMMDPLRIILFAFGGLSIMAASDHHHKGVHTLYNARHMLAIVCGLGMGVMAAYFLIINIVADFWGEGTVGLPATVPEVKDRLSIKLYAKDQFFPITYALSACFLTLSHMFWTVVFWDACHKKEENKSWWKDVVLVVFSHFLFSGLSYFNHDGNPVLVLCLQFTALLATAFYSIHVIAPEMSAREMGTHFLMATAAFFSCNRIGTRETAQPQQIS
;
A
#
# COMPACT_ATOMS: atom_id res chain seq x y z
N MET A 1 29.13 -0.19 5.17
CA MET A 1 28.13 -1.23 4.79
C MET A 1 26.70 -0.87 5.23
N THR A 2 26.50 0.22 5.99
CA THR A 2 25.20 0.65 6.53
C THR A 2 24.34 1.44 5.53
N ALA A 3 24.93 2.35 4.75
CA ALA A 3 24.20 3.09 3.70
C ALA A 3 23.56 2.18 2.63
N VAL A 4 24.25 1.10 2.23
CA VAL A 4 23.71 0.09 1.29
C VAL A 4 22.50 -0.63 1.89
N ALA A 5 22.55 -0.95 3.19
CA ALA A 5 21.41 -1.54 3.90
C ALA A 5 20.24 -0.55 4.00
N GLY A 6 20.50 0.72 4.33
CA GLY A 6 19.49 1.78 4.35
C GLY A 6 18.79 1.95 3.01
N ILE A 7 19.54 2.00 1.91
CA ILE A 7 18.98 2.03 0.54
C ILE A 7 18.15 0.77 0.27
N GLY A 8 18.64 -0.40 0.68
CA GLY A 8 17.91 -1.67 0.57
C GLY A 8 16.56 -1.64 1.29
N PHE A 9 16.49 -1.07 2.50
CA PHE A 9 15.25 -0.95 3.27
C PHE A 9 14.25 0.02 2.63
N ILE A 10 14.72 1.16 2.11
CA ILE A 10 13.88 2.11 1.35
C ILE A 10 13.29 1.42 0.12
N LEU A 11 14.13 0.74 -0.67
CA LEU A 11 13.70 0.04 -1.87
C LEU A 11 12.69 -1.06 -1.54
N LEU A 12 12.89 -1.79 -0.45
CA LEU A 12 11.98 -2.82 -0.01
C LEU A 12 10.63 -2.24 0.46
N ALA A 13 10.65 -1.16 1.25
CA ALA A 13 9.45 -0.52 1.77
C ALA A 13 8.57 0.08 0.65
N PHE A 14 9.19 0.74 -0.33
CA PHE A 14 8.47 1.40 -1.43
C PHE A 14 8.38 0.55 -2.71
N SER A 15 8.92 -0.68 -2.72
CA SER A 15 8.88 -1.59 -3.88
C SER A 15 7.48 -1.72 -4.51
N PRO A 16 6.41 -2.07 -3.77
CA PRO A 16 5.08 -2.19 -4.36
C PRO A 16 4.56 -0.85 -4.89
N ALA A 17 4.80 0.24 -4.16
CA ALA A 17 4.35 1.56 -4.56
C ALA A 17 5.01 2.01 -5.86
N LEU A 18 6.33 1.85 -5.98
CA LEU A 18 7.09 2.19 -7.18
C LEU A 18 6.66 1.36 -8.39
N ALA A 19 6.43 0.06 -8.18
CA ALA A 19 5.99 -0.83 -9.25
C ALA A 19 4.58 -0.49 -9.74
N ILE A 20 3.63 -0.23 -8.84
CA ILE A 20 2.28 0.21 -9.20
C ILE A 20 2.34 1.60 -9.85
N PHE A 21 3.11 2.54 -9.30
CA PHE A 21 3.27 3.88 -9.85
C PHE A 21 3.80 3.84 -11.29
N ARG A 22 4.88 3.09 -11.52
CA ARG A 22 5.50 2.96 -12.84
C ARG A 22 4.62 2.26 -13.86
N ARG A 23 3.96 1.16 -13.48
CA ARG A 23 3.15 0.37 -14.42
C ARG A 23 1.77 0.93 -14.67
N PHE A 24 1.18 1.62 -13.69
CA PHE A 24 -0.24 1.99 -13.72
C PHE A 24 -0.49 3.50 -13.65
N ILE A 25 0.29 4.25 -12.86
CA ILE A 25 0.03 5.68 -12.63
C ILE A 25 0.71 6.54 -13.69
N MET A 26 1.97 6.23 -14.05
CA MET A 26 2.75 7.01 -15.02
C MET A 26 2.20 7.01 -16.45
N MET A 27 1.26 6.12 -16.77
CA MET A 27 0.69 6.05 -18.12
C MET A 27 -0.24 7.22 -18.44
N ASP A 28 -0.88 7.81 -17.42
CA ASP A 28 -1.81 8.93 -17.60
C ASP A 28 -1.47 10.09 -16.66
N PRO A 29 -1.30 11.33 -17.16
CA PRO A 29 -0.94 12.48 -16.34
C PRO A 29 -2.00 12.81 -15.28
N LEU A 30 -3.28 12.50 -15.52
CA LEU A 30 -4.36 12.67 -14.55
C LEU A 30 -4.18 11.80 -13.30
N ARG A 31 -3.67 10.56 -13.45
CA ARG A 31 -3.40 9.68 -12.31
C ARG A 31 -2.22 10.20 -11.48
N ILE A 32 -1.24 10.83 -12.13
CA ILE A 32 -0.10 11.46 -11.44
C ILE A 32 -0.57 12.63 -10.58
N ILE A 33 -1.41 13.51 -11.14
CA ILE A 33 -1.97 14.66 -10.39
C ILE A 33 -2.78 14.15 -9.19
N LEU A 34 -3.64 13.14 -9.40
CA LEU A 34 -4.43 12.59 -8.31
C LEU A 34 -3.59 11.86 -7.24
N PHE A 35 -2.51 11.20 -7.65
CA PHE A 35 -1.56 10.58 -6.72
C PHE A 35 -0.90 11.63 -5.81
N ALA A 36 -0.49 12.76 -6.40
CA ALA A 36 0.13 13.86 -5.67
C ALA A 36 -0.86 14.59 -4.73
N PHE A 37 -2.11 14.75 -5.17
CA PHE A 37 -3.11 15.50 -4.40
C PHE A 37 -3.97 14.65 -3.47
N GLY A 38 -3.97 13.31 -3.60
CA GLY A 38 -4.59 12.37 -2.67
C GLY A 38 -6.05 12.65 -2.25
N GLY A 39 -6.77 13.56 -2.92
CA GLY A 39 -8.04 14.07 -2.38
C GLY A 39 -8.50 15.44 -2.87
N LEU A 40 -8.22 15.89 -4.11
CA LEU A 40 -8.83 17.11 -4.62
C LEU A 40 -10.22 16.86 -5.23
N SER A 41 -11.21 16.67 -4.36
CA SER A 41 -12.65 16.78 -4.69
C SER A 41 -13.03 18.19 -5.20
N ILE A 42 -12.12 19.16 -5.14
CA ILE A 42 -12.34 20.55 -5.58
C ILE A 42 -12.26 20.71 -7.11
N MET A 43 -11.55 19.85 -7.86
CA MET A 43 -11.53 19.98 -9.34
C MET A 43 -12.75 19.36 -10.02
N ALA A 44 -13.54 18.55 -9.30
CA ALA A 44 -14.81 18.03 -9.78
C ALA A 44 -15.99 18.98 -9.55
N ALA A 45 -15.82 19.99 -8.68
CA ALA A 45 -16.83 20.99 -8.35
C ALA A 45 -16.72 22.28 -9.19
N SER A 46 -15.65 22.43 -9.98
CA SER A 46 -15.52 23.53 -10.93
C SER A 46 -16.29 23.18 -12.21
N ASP A 47 -17.47 23.78 -12.31
CA ASP A 47 -18.52 23.69 -13.33
C ASP A 47 -18.05 24.01 -14.77
N HIS A 48 -17.14 23.20 -15.31
CA HIS A 48 -16.87 23.19 -16.74
C HIS A 48 -17.15 21.79 -17.27
N HIS A 49 -18.34 21.66 -17.86
CA HIS A 49 -18.84 20.56 -18.69
C HIS A 49 -17.79 20.09 -19.72
N HIS A 50 -16.83 19.29 -19.27
CA HIS A 50 -15.87 18.59 -20.11
C HIS A 50 -16.34 17.13 -20.21
N LYS A 51 -16.42 16.62 -21.44
CA LYS A 51 -16.92 15.27 -21.78
C LYS A 51 -16.17 14.08 -21.14
N GLY A 52 -15.24 14.33 -20.20
CA GLY A 52 -14.46 13.33 -19.46
C GLY A 52 -14.95 13.01 -18.04
N VAL A 53 -15.91 13.76 -17.48
CA VAL A 53 -16.36 13.56 -16.07
C VAL A 53 -17.27 12.33 -15.93
N HIS A 54 -18.05 11.98 -16.96
CA HIS A 54 -18.79 10.71 -17.00
C HIS A 54 -17.86 9.49 -17.04
N THR A 55 -16.68 9.63 -17.66
CA THR A 55 -15.61 8.62 -17.63
C THR A 55 -15.00 8.48 -16.24
N LEU A 56 -15.00 9.56 -15.44
CA LEU A 56 -14.52 9.59 -14.06
C LEU A 56 -15.42 8.77 -13.11
N TYR A 57 -16.73 8.80 -13.35
CA TYR A 57 -17.71 7.98 -12.61
C TYR A 57 -17.47 6.48 -12.82
N ASN A 58 -17.15 6.06 -14.06
CA ASN A 58 -16.71 4.70 -14.37
C ASN A 58 -15.27 4.40 -13.89
N ALA A 59 -14.45 5.42 -13.62
CA ALA A 59 -13.08 5.29 -13.12
C ALA A 59 -12.96 5.42 -11.59
N ARG A 60 -14.07 5.37 -10.83
CA ARG A 60 -14.07 5.56 -9.36
C ARG A 60 -13.09 4.63 -8.62
N HIS A 61 -13.00 3.37 -9.02
CA HIS A 61 -12.08 2.41 -8.41
C HIS A 61 -10.64 2.78 -8.71
N MET A 62 -10.36 3.34 -9.89
CA MET A 62 -9.03 3.87 -10.20
C MET A 62 -8.69 5.08 -9.35
N LEU A 63 -9.63 5.99 -9.12
CA LEU A 63 -9.42 7.14 -8.24
C LEU A 63 -9.08 6.68 -6.82
N ALA A 64 -9.84 5.71 -6.30
CA ALA A 64 -9.64 5.17 -4.96
C ALA A 64 -8.29 4.43 -4.83
N ILE A 65 -7.86 3.69 -5.86
CA ILE A 65 -6.54 3.03 -5.90
C ILE A 65 -5.42 4.08 -5.80
N VAL A 66 -5.48 5.14 -6.62
CA VAL A 66 -4.43 6.16 -6.68
C VAL A 66 -4.36 6.98 -5.40
N CYS A 67 -5.51 7.41 -4.89
CA CYS A 67 -5.63 8.12 -3.62
C CYS A 67 -5.13 7.28 -2.44
N GLY A 68 -5.58 6.02 -2.35
CA GLY A 68 -5.15 5.11 -1.29
C GLY A 68 -3.67 4.77 -1.35
N LEU A 69 -3.10 4.62 -2.55
CA LEU A 69 -1.67 4.43 -2.71
C LEU A 69 -0.88 5.66 -2.22
N GLY A 70 -1.34 6.88 -2.53
CA GLY A 70 -0.72 8.13 -2.05
C GLY A 70 -0.73 8.25 -0.52
N MET A 71 -1.89 8.02 0.11
CA MET A 71 -2.00 8.00 1.58
C MET A 71 -1.11 6.92 2.20
N GLY A 72 -1.06 5.73 1.60
CA GLY A 72 -0.21 4.63 2.03
C GLY A 72 1.28 4.95 1.97
N VAL A 73 1.74 5.56 0.87
CA VAL A 73 3.14 5.99 0.71
C VAL A 73 3.52 7.04 1.75
N MET A 74 2.65 8.01 2.03
CA MET A 74 2.90 9.02 3.07
C MET A 74 2.95 8.39 4.47
N ALA A 75 2.02 7.47 4.78
CA ALA A 75 2.02 6.75 6.06
C ALA A 75 3.29 5.89 6.24
N ALA A 76 3.70 5.18 5.19
CA ALA A 76 4.93 4.39 5.17
C ALA A 76 6.18 5.27 5.31
N TYR A 77 6.20 6.44 4.68
CA TYR A 77 7.28 7.42 4.82
C TYR A 77 7.45 7.85 6.28
N PHE A 78 6.37 8.26 6.95
CA PHE A 78 6.43 8.63 8.36
C PHE A 78 6.87 7.47 9.28
N LEU A 79 6.53 6.23 8.91
CA LEU A 79 6.94 5.05 9.66
C LEU A 79 8.45 4.77 9.58
N ILE A 80 9.08 4.98 8.43
CA ILE A 80 10.46 4.52 8.19
C ILE A 80 11.52 5.62 8.12
N ILE A 81 11.14 6.90 7.92
CA ILE A 81 12.12 7.97 7.65
C ILE A 81 13.14 8.13 8.79
N ASN A 82 12.67 8.09 10.03
CA ASN A 82 13.54 8.22 11.21
C ASN A 82 14.46 7.01 11.33
N ILE A 83 13.94 5.81 11.06
CA ILE A 83 14.70 4.56 11.10
C ILE A 83 15.80 4.60 10.03
N VAL A 84 15.48 5.01 8.81
CA VAL A 84 16.44 5.15 7.72
C VAL A 84 17.54 6.16 8.05
N ALA A 85 17.20 7.29 8.70
CA ALA A 85 18.17 8.27 9.14
C ALA A 85 19.19 7.69 10.13
N ASP A 86 18.73 6.83 11.06
CA ASP A 86 19.62 6.16 12.02
C ASP A 86 20.60 5.18 11.35
N PHE A 87 20.25 4.60 10.19
CA PHE A 87 21.15 3.72 9.40
C PHE A 87 22.07 4.45 8.42
N TRP A 88 21.97 5.77 8.34
CA TRP A 88 22.87 6.54 7.47
C TRP A 88 24.30 6.62 8.03
N GLY A 89 24.47 6.44 9.35
CA GLY A 89 25.77 6.38 10.03
C GLY A 89 26.39 4.97 10.04
N GLU A 90 27.60 4.84 10.59
CA GLU A 90 28.32 3.55 10.71
C GLU A 90 27.80 2.64 11.84
N GLY A 91 26.76 3.06 12.56
CA GLY A 91 26.17 2.31 13.67
C GLY A 91 25.23 1.19 13.22
N THR A 92 25.15 0.13 14.03
CA THR A 92 24.14 -0.93 13.90
C THR A 92 23.18 -0.92 15.09
N VAL A 93 21.98 -1.45 14.91
CA VAL A 93 21.01 -1.60 16.01
C VAL A 93 21.60 -2.49 17.10
N GLY A 94 21.44 -2.08 18.35
CA GLY A 94 21.74 -2.94 19.50
C GLY A 94 23.07 -2.66 20.21
N LEU A 95 23.97 -1.86 19.62
CA LEU A 95 25.25 -1.50 20.23
C LEU A 95 25.12 -0.75 21.57
N PRO A 96 24.18 0.21 21.75
CA PRO A 96 24.09 0.95 23.01
C PRO A 96 23.58 0.11 24.19
N ALA A 97 22.84 -0.98 23.94
CA ALA A 97 22.39 -1.89 25.00
C ALA A 97 23.48 -2.85 25.48
N THR A 98 24.55 -3.06 24.68
CA THR A 98 25.70 -3.88 25.07
C THR A 98 26.73 -3.12 25.92
N VAL A 99 26.63 -1.78 26.01
CA VAL A 99 27.54 -0.94 26.81
C VAL A 99 26.85 -0.55 28.13
N PRO A 100 27.27 -1.10 29.29
CA PRO A 100 26.59 -0.88 30.57
C PRO A 100 26.53 0.60 30.99
N GLU A 101 27.49 1.44 30.60
CA GLU A 101 27.53 2.87 30.96
C GLU A 101 26.51 3.74 30.20
N VAL A 102 26.05 3.29 29.03
CA VAL A 102 25.13 4.04 28.15
C VAL A 102 23.69 3.49 28.26
N LYS A 103 23.55 2.26 28.76
CA LYS A 103 22.28 1.54 28.95
C LYS A 103 21.23 2.32 29.74
N ASP A 104 21.63 3.11 30.73
CA ASP A 104 20.72 3.85 31.61
C ASP A 104 20.39 5.26 31.11
N ARG A 105 21.11 5.75 30.08
CA ARG A 105 20.87 7.07 29.48
C ARG A 105 19.94 7.05 28.27
N LEU A 106 19.59 5.88 27.75
CA LEU A 106 18.75 5.71 26.56
C LEU A 106 17.34 5.28 26.95
N SER A 107 16.35 6.06 26.50
CA SER A 107 14.92 5.78 26.69
C SER A 107 14.41 4.63 25.82
N ILE A 108 15.11 4.31 24.72
CA ILE A 108 14.76 3.23 23.78
C ILE A 108 15.92 2.23 23.76
N LYS A 109 15.71 1.05 24.36
CA LYS A 109 16.71 -0.02 24.44
C LYS A 109 16.47 -1.02 23.31
N LEU A 110 17.11 -0.78 22.16
CA LEU A 110 17.25 -1.84 21.16
C LEU A 110 18.36 -2.77 21.62
N TYR A 111 18.05 -4.06 21.77
CA TYR A 111 19.02 -5.08 22.17
C TYR A 111 19.74 -5.64 20.94
N ALA A 112 20.89 -6.29 21.13
CA ALA A 112 21.58 -7.00 20.04
C ALA A 112 20.70 -8.08 19.36
N LYS A 113 19.68 -8.59 20.08
CA LYS A 113 18.65 -9.50 19.56
C LYS A 113 17.76 -8.83 18.50
N ASP A 114 17.65 -7.51 18.49
CA ASP A 114 16.77 -6.72 17.62
C ASP A 114 17.47 -6.27 16.32
N GLN A 115 18.54 -6.96 15.91
CA GLN A 115 19.28 -6.66 14.67
C GLN A 115 18.40 -6.61 13.40
N PHE A 116 17.28 -7.35 13.40
CA PHE A 116 16.33 -7.39 12.28
C PHE A 116 15.24 -6.32 12.35
N PHE A 117 15.29 -5.42 13.34
CA PHE A 117 14.34 -4.32 13.49
C PHE A 117 14.12 -3.48 12.21
N PRO A 118 15.16 -3.12 11.42
CA PRO A 118 14.96 -2.25 10.26
C PRO A 118 14.24 -2.95 9.12
N ILE A 119 14.55 -4.23 8.90
CA ILE A 119 13.92 -5.02 7.84
C ILE A 119 12.45 -5.32 8.19
N THR A 120 12.12 -5.55 9.47
CA THR A 120 10.74 -5.78 9.88
C THR A 120 9.89 -4.52 9.72
N TYR A 121 10.43 -3.34 10.04
CA TYR A 121 9.74 -2.07 9.80
C TYR A 121 9.58 -1.75 8.32
N ALA A 122 10.60 -2.03 7.49
CA ALA A 122 10.50 -1.86 6.05
C ALA A 122 9.42 -2.77 5.42
N LEU A 123 9.30 -4.02 5.88
CA LEU A 123 8.22 -4.94 5.46
C LEU A 123 6.85 -4.44 5.94
N SER A 124 6.75 -4.00 7.20
CA SER A 124 5.51 -3.44 7.74
C SER A 124 5.06 -2.19 6.98
N ALA A 125 5.99 -1.32 6.56
CA ALA A 125 5.72 -0.15 5.73
C ALA A 125 5.20 -0.51 4.33
N CYS A 126 5.77 -1.55 3.72
CA CYS A 126 5.27 -2.13 2.47
C CYS A 126 3.82 -2.63 2.63
N PHE A 127 3.52 -3.36 3.70
CA PHE A 127 2.17 -3.85 4.00
C PHE A 127 1.19 -2.73 4.29
N LEU A 128 1.61 -1.70 5.03
CA LEU A 128 0.81 -0.51 5.33
C LEU A 128 0.42 0.22 4.04
N THR A 129 1.38 0.40 3.12
CA THR A 129 1.14 1.07 1.84
C THR A 129 0.06 0.36 1.02
N LEU A 130 0.17 -0.96 0.89
CA LEU A 130 -0.81 -1.78 0.16
C LEU A 130 -2.17 -1.83 0.88
N SER A 131 -2.16 -1.90 2.21
CA SER A 131 -3.39 -1.91 3.01
C SER A 131 -4.17 -0.62 2.83
N HIS A 132 -3.52 0.55 2.84
CA HIS A 132 -4.18 1.83 2.55
C HIS A 132 -4.80 1.89 1.15
N MET A 133 -4.15 1.30 0.14
CA MET A 133 -4.74 1.17 -1.19
C MET A 133 -6.04 0.37 -1.15
N PHE A 134 -6.04 -0.83 -0.56
CA PHE A 134 -7.23 -1.68 -0.48
C PHE A 134 -8.34 -1.09 0.40
N TRP A 135 -7.99 -0.54 1.57
CA TRP A 135 -8.93 0.15 2.45
C TRP A 135 -9.64 1.30 1.75
N THR A 136 -8.92 2.10 0.97
CA THR A 136 -9.50 3.23 0.26
C THR A 136 -10.47 2.78 -0.83
N VAL A 137 -10.15 1.70 -1.55
CA VAL A 137 -11.07 1.11 -2.55
C VAL A 137 -12.37 0.66 -1.89
N VAL A 138 -12.28 -0.11 -0.81
CA VAL A 138 -13.44 -0.63 -0.09
C VAL A 138 -14.26 0.51 0.52
N PHE A 139 -13.58 1.47 1.14
CA PHE A 139 -14.23 2.63 1.75
C PHE A 139 -15.00 3.47 0.72
N TRP A 140 -14.39 3.71 -0.44
CA TRP A 140 -15.02 4.49 -1.51
C TRP A 140 -16.26 3.77 -2.09
N ASP A 141 -16.17 2.46 -2.26
CA ASP A 141 -17.31 1.64 -2.71
C ASP A 141 -18.44 1.62 -1.69
N ALA A 142 -18.12 1.50 -0.39
CA ALA A 142 -19.08 1.55 0.70
C ALA A 142 -19.83 2.90 0.76
N CYS A 143 -19.10 4.01 0.60
CA CYS A 143 -19.69 5.35 0.55
C CYS A 143 -20.67 5.52 -0.62
N HIS A 144 -20.42 4.86 -1.75
CA HIS A 144 -21.30 4.92 -2.91
C HIS A 144 -22.59 4.12 -2.69
N LYS A 145 -22.49 2.93 -2.10
CA LYS A 145 -23.63 2.07 -1.78
C LYS A 145 -24.51 2.60 -0.64
N LYS A 146 -24.18 3.77 -0.07
CA LYS A 146 -24.91 4.40 1.05
C LYS A 146 -26.38 4.65 0.75
N GLU A 147 -26.70 5.10 -0.46
CA GLU A 147 -28.06 5.45 -0.85
C GLU A 147 -28.89 4.22 -1.24
N GLU A 148 -28.23 3.18 -1.78
CA GLU A 148 -28.88 1.98 -2.31
C GLU A 148 -29.03 0.85 -1.27
N ASN A 149 -28.09 0.72 -0.34
CA ASN A 149 -28.01 -0.42 0.58
C ASN A 149 -27.91 0.02 2.04
N LYS A 150 -28.90 -0.33 2.87
CA LYS A 150 -28.89 -0.07 4.32
C LYS A 150 -27.70 -0.71 5.07
N SER A 151 -27.02 -1.69 4.47
CA SER A 151 -25.86 -2.38 5.04
C SER A 151 -24.51 -1.71 4.72
N TRP A 152 -24.47 -0.55 4.07
CA TRP A 152 -23.24 0.18 3.69
C TRP A 152 -22.27 0.41 4.85
N TRP A 153 -22.80 0.59 6.06
CA TRP A 153 -22.00 0.90 7.24
C TRP A 153 -21.09 -0.27 7.66
N LYS A 154 -21.44 -1.51 7.30
CA LYS A 154 -20.63 -2.69 7.64
C LYS A 154 -19.24 -2.64 6.98
N ASP A 155 -19.18 -2.21 5.73
CA ASP A 155 -17.93 -2.16 4.97
C ASP A 155 -17.04 -1.02 5.48
N VAL A 156 -17.64 0.12 5.84
CA VAL A 156 -16.92 1.24 6.49
C VAL A 156 -16.37 0.81 7.85
N VAL A 157 -17.17 0.14 8.68
CA VAL A 157 -16.72 -0.38 9.98
C VAL A 157 -15.61 -1.40 9.81
N LEU A 158 -15.71 -2.29 8.81
CA LEU A 158 -14.68 -3.27 8.51
C LEU A 158 -13.34 -2.60 8.17
N VAL A 159 -13.37 -1.56 7.34
CA VAL A 159 -12.16 -0.80 6.98
C VAL A 159 -11.57 -0.10 8.21
N VAL A 160 -12.39 0.64 8.96
CA VAL A 160 -11.92 1.37 10.15
C VAL A 160 -11.38 0.39 11.20
N PHE A 161 -12.09 -0.70 11.47
CA PHE A 161 -11.65 -1.73 12.41
C PHE A 161 -10.36 -2.40 11.95
N SER A 162 -10.24 -2.78 10.68
CA SER A 162 -9.00 -3.39 10.17
C SER A 162 -7.81 -2.43 10.18
N HIS A 163 -8.04 -1.14 9.98
CA HIS A 163 -7.01 -0.10 10.16
C HIS A 163 -6.55 -0.02 11.62
N PHE A 164 -7.47 0.07 12.57
CA PHE A 164 -7.13 0.04 14.01
C PHE A 164 -6.47 -1.27 14.43
N LEU A 165 -6.92 -2.40 13.90
CA LEU A 165 -6.31 -3.71 14.13
C LEU A 165 -4.87 -3.70 13.63
N PHE A 166 -4.60 -3.19 12.43
CA PHE A 166 -3.24 -3.10 11.90
C PHE A 166 -2.33 -2.23 12.79
N SER A 167 -2.83 -1.08 13.26
CA SER A 167 -2.10 -0.22 14.22
C SER A 167 -1.89 -0.90 15.58
N GLY A 168 -2.90 -1.60 16.09
CA GLY A 168 -2.82 -2.35 17.34
C GLY A 168 -1.87 -3.53 17.26
N LEU A 169 -1.82 -4.23 16.12
CA LEU A 169 -0.84 -5.29 15.86
C LEU A 169 0.59 -4.77 15.96
N SER A 170 0.85 -3.55 15.48
CA SER A 170 2.16 -2.90 15.59
C SER A 170 2.58 -2.62 17.03
N TYR A 171 1.64 -2.49 17.98
CA TYR A 171 1.96 -2.29 19.40
C TYR A 171 2.63 -3.54 20.00
N PHE A 172 2.22 -4.74 19.58
CA PHE A 172 2.82 -6.00 20.02
C PHE A 172 4.27 -6.20 19.56
N ASN A 173 4.83 -5.31 18.72
CA ASN A 173 6.27 -5.29 18.46
C ASN A 173 7.08 -5.01 19.73
N HIS A 174 6.49 -4.38 20.75
CA HIS A 174 7.14 -4.14 22.04
C HIS A 174 7.46 -5.46 22.79
N ASP A 175 6.65 -6.50 22.61
CA ASP A 175 6.80 -7.78 23.33
C ASP A 175 7.93 -8.67 22.78
N GLY A 176 8.73 -8.16 21.82
CA GLY A 176 9.91 -8.84 21.30
C GLY A 176 9.63 -9.95 20.28
N ASN A 177 8.41 -10.04 19.74
CA ASN A 177 8.01 -11.03 18.74
C ASN A 177 7.63 -10.39 17.37
N PRO A 178 8.56 -9.69 16.69
CA PRO A 178 8.25 -8.94 15.47
C PRO A 178 7.82 -9.83 14.29
N VAL A 179 8.27 -11.09 14.25
CA VAL A 179 7.88 -12.05 13.20
C VAL A 179 6.38 -12.38 13.27
N LEU A 180 5.86 -12.58 14.48
CA LEU A 180 4.43 -12.86 14.67
C LEU A 180 3.58 -11.68 14.21
N VAL A 181 3.99 -10.45 14.58
CA VAL A 181 3.32 -9.22 14.15
C VAL A 181 3.32 -9.10 12.63
N LEU A 182 4.45 -9.37 11.97
CA LEU A 182 4.52 -9.38 10.51
C LEU A 182 3.61 -10.42 9.87
N CYS A 183 3.56 -11.63 10.41
CA CYS A 183 2.66 -12.66 9.92
C CYS A 183 1.19 -12.23 10.04
N LEU A 184 0.80 -11.62 11.16
CA LEU A 184 -0.56 -11.13 11.39
C LEU A 184 -0.90 -9.92 10.50
N GLN A 185 0.05 -9.01 10.29
CA GLN A 185 -0.11 -7.89 9.36
C GLN A 185 -0.24 -8.38 7.92
N PHE A 186 0.54 -9.40 7.54
CA PHE A 186 0.48 -10.00 6.20
C PHE A 186 -0.84 -10.74 5.97
N THR A 187 -1.36 -11.48 6.95
CA THR A 187 -2.67 -12.13 6.82
C THR A 187 -3.80 -11.11 6.73
N ALA A 188 -3.74 -10.02 7.52
CA ALA A 188 -4.69 -8.91 7.43
C ALA A 188 -4.64 -8.21 6.05
N LEU A 189 -3.44 -8.02 5.50
CA LEU A 189 -3.24 -7.51 4.15
C LEU A 189 -3.88 -8.43 3.10
N LEU A 190 -3.63 -9.74 3.17
CA LEU A 190 -4.22 -10.69 2.22
C LEU A 190 -5.75 -10.69 2.32
N ALA A 191 -6.31 -10.70 3.53
CA ALA A 191 -7.76 -10.66 3.74
C ALA A 191 -8.40 -9.40 3.14
N THR A 192 -7.80 -8.23 3.37
CA THR A 192 -8.27 -6.96 2.81
C THR A 192 -8.08 -6.88 1.30
N ALA A 193 -7.01 -7.47 0.75
CA ALA A 193 -6.80 -7.58 -0.69
C ALA A 193 -7.86 -8.45 -1.37
N PHE A 194 -8.13 -9.66 -0.84
CA PHE A 194 -9.18 -10.55 -1.35
C PHE A 194 -10.55 -9.87 -1.31
N TYR A 195 -10.87 -9.23 -0.19
CA TYR A 195 -12.13 -8.51 -0.04
C TYR A 195 -12.24 -7.33 -1.02
N SER A 196 -11.16 -6.57 -1.23
CA SER A 196 -11.13 -5.48 -2.21
C SER A 196 -11.33 -5.97 -3.65
N ILE A 197 -10.80 -7.14 -4.01
CA ILE A 197 -11.01 -7.72 -5.35
C ILE A 197 -12.47 -8.15 -5.50
N HIS A 198 -13.05 -8.78 -4.49
CA HIS A 198 -14.47 -9.13 -4.49
C HIS A 198 -15.38 -7.89 -4.65
N VAL A 199 -15.03 -6.78 -4.01
CA VAL A 199 -15.74 -5.50 -4.15
C VAL A 199 -15.66 -4.94 -5.56
N ILE A 200 -14.50 -5.03 -6.23
CA ILE A 200 -14.31 -4.56 -7.61
C ILE A 200 -15.00 -5.47 -8.63
N ALA A 201 -14.94 -6.79 -8.44
CA ALA A 201 -15.41 -7.80 -9.37
C ALA A 201 -16.26 -8.86 -8.65
N PRO A 202 -17.54 -8.56 -8.34
CA PRO A 202 -18.40 -9.43 -7.55
C PRO A 202 -18.78 -10.73 -8.25
N GLU A 203 -18.75 -10.76 -9.58
CA GLU A 203 -19.11 -11.94 -10.39
C GLU A 203 -17.98 -12.98 -10.49
N MET A 204 -16.76 -12.63 -10.10
CA MET A 204 -15.62 -13.56 -10.18
C MET A 204 -15.69 -14.63 -9.09
N SER A 205 -15.51 -15.90 -9.48
CA SER A 205 -15.41 -17.02 -8.54
C SER A 205 -14.16 -16.90 -7.68
N ALA A 206 -14.21 -17.38 -6.43
CA ALA A 206 -13.07 -17.36 -5.51
C ALA A 206 -11.81 -18.04 -6.09
N ARG A 207 -11.99 -19.07 -6.95
CA ARG A 207 -10.89 -19.76 -7.63
C ARG A 207 -10.24 -18.89 -8.70
N GLU A 208 -11.04 -18.15 -9.46
CA GLU A 208 -10.58 -17.22 -10.50
C GLU A 208 -9.87 -16.02 -9.88
N MET A 209 -10.43 -15.50 -8.78
CA MET A 209 -9.82 -14.46 -7.96
C MET A 209 -8.43 -14.87 -7.47
N GLY A 210 -8.31 -16.10 -6.95
CA GLY A 210 -7.03 -16.68 -6.55
C GLY A 210 -6.04 -16.76 -7.71
N THR A 211 -6.47 -17.23 -8.88
CA THR A 211 -5.59 -17.32 -10.06
C THR A 211 -5.15 -15.95 -10.57
N HIS A 212 -6.04 -14.95 -10.61
CA HIS A 212 -5.69 -13.60 -11.04
C HIS A 212 -4.77 -12.90 -10.04
N PHE A 213 -4.96 -13.11 -8.74
CA PHE A 213 -4.04 -12.63 -7.71
C PHE A 213 -2.65 -13.28 -7.84
N LEU A 214 -2.60 -14.58 -8.11
CA LEU A 214 -1.36 -15.31 -8.32
C LEU A 214 -0.66 -14.90 -9.62
N MET A 215 -1.41 -14.63 -10.69
CA MET A 215 -0.89 -14.08 -11.94
C MET A 215 -0.39 -12.64 -11.76
N ALA A 216 -1.07 -11.81 -10.98
CA ALA A 216 -0.65 -10.44 -10.70
C ALA A 216 0.66 -10.41 -9.88
N THR A 217 0.78 -11.28 -8.87
CA THR A 217 2.03 -11.44 -8.11
C THR A 217 3.13 -12.05 -8.97
N ALA A 218 2.84 -13.06 -9.80
CA ALA A 218 3.81 -13.62 -10.74
C ALA A 218 4.27 -12.60 -11.81
N ALA A 219 3.38 -11.74 -12.30
CA ALA A 219 3.70 -10.66 -13.22
C ALA A 219 4.48 -9.53 -12.55
N PHE A 220 4.35 -9.35 -11.23
CA PHE A 220 5.16 -8.42 -10.45
C PHE A 220 6.63 -8.89 -10.40
N PHE A 221 6.86 -10.18 -10.17
CA PHE A 221 8.21 -10.78 -10.17
C PHE A 221 8.78 -11.03 -11.56
N SER A 222 7.92 -11.35 -12.53
CA SER A 222 8.31 -11.50 -13.94
C SER A 222 8.45 -10.12 -14.55
N CYS A 223 9.67 -9.58 -14.53
CA CYS A 223 10.05 -8.45 -15.34
C CYS A 223 10.07 -8.87 -16.82
N ASN A 224 8.92 -9.10 -17.45
CA ASN A 224 8.87 -9.25 -18.89
C ASN A 224 7.50 -8.96 -19.51
N ARG A 225 7.50 -7.94 -20.37
CA ARG A 225 6.71 -7.81 -21.60
C ARG A 225 5.17 -7.83 -21.47
N ILE A 226 4.61 -6.70 -21.07
CA ILE A 226 3.29 -6.25 -21.57
C ILE A 226 3.53 -4.92 -22.30
N GLY A 227 4.28 -5.02 -23.38
CA GLY A 227 4.31 -4.02 -24.45
C GLY A 227 4.01 -4.78 -25.72
N THR A 228 3.17 -4.20 -26.58
CA THR A 228 2.75 -4.69 -27.91
C THR A 228 1.78 -5.87 -27.92
N ARG A 229 0.48 -5.58 -27.77
CA ARG A 229 -0.58 -6.24 -28.55
C ARG A 229 -1.79 -5.32 -28.62
N GLU A 230 -1.67 -4.26 -29.42
CA GLU A 230 -2.80 -3.61 -30.08
C GLU A 230 -2.29 -2.62 -31.12
N THR A 231 -2.05 -3.11 -32.34
CA THR A 231 -2.13 -2.29 -33.55
C THR A 231 -2.96 -3.07 -34.55
N ALA A 232 -4.25 -2.72 -34.55
CA ALA A 232 -5.24 -2.78 -35.62
C ALA A 232 -4.91 -3.59 -36.88
N GLN A 233 -5.75 -4.58 -37.17
CA GLN A 233 -6.01 -4.99 -38.55
C GLN A 233 -6.64 -3.80 -39.31
N PRO A 234 -6.17 -3.45 -40.51
CA PRO A 234 -6.88 -2.50 -41.36
C PRO A 234 -8.17 -3.14 -41.89
N GLN A 235 -9.31 -2.54 -41.57
CA GLN A 235 -10.58 -2.81 -42.26
C GLN A 235 -10.42 -2.51 -43.75
N GLN A 236 -10.59 -3.54 -44.59
CA GLN A 236 -10.84 -3.34 -46.01
C GLN A 236 -12.21 -2.69 -46.18
N ILE A 237 -12.22 -1.48 -46.73
CA ILE A 237 -13.42 -0.88 -47.29
C ILE A 237 -13.49 -1.33 -48.76
N SER A 238 -14.53 -2.10 -49.06
CA SER A 238 -15.03 -2.42 -50.39
C SER A 238 -15.67 -1.20 -51.04
#